data_AF-A0A1B6H385-F1
#
_entry.id   AF-A0A1B6H385-F1
#
_cell.length_a   1.000
_cell.length_b   1.000
_cell.length_c   1.000
_cell.angle_alpha   90.00
_cell.angle_beta   90.00
_cell.angle_gamma   90.00
#
_symmetry.space_group_name_H-M   'P 1'
#
loop_
_entity.id
_entity.type
_entity.pdbx_description
1 polymer ?
#
loop_
_entity_poly.entity_id
_entity_poly.type
_entity_poly.pdbx_seq_one_letter_code
_entity_poly.pdbx_strand_id
1 'polypeptide(L)'
;MFEYNSDSKGCIKAYPNINGIVSHTFLMSKTKEAVCPPANLAYPENRVPIKKPKIEDIKKLRSYIPQEHSLFYEEIYNWPTIDCEHNVVDSDFELEQTELD
;
A
#
# COMPACT_ATOMS: atom_id res chain seq x y z
N MET A 1 2.77 -35.35 -19.80
CA MET A 1 1.38 -34.81 -19.77
C MET A 1 1.18 -34.11 -18.43
N PHE A 2 0.60 -32.90 -18.40
CA PHE A 2 0.34 -32.19 -17.15
C PHE A 2 -1.15 -31.94 -16.97
N GLU A 3 -1.59 -31.89 -15.72
CA GLU A 3 -2.98 -31.71 -15.33
C GLU A 3 -3.10 -30.47 -14.44
N TYR A 4 -4.02 -29.58 -14.80
CA TYR A 4 -4.37 -28.43 -13.99
C TYR A 4 -5.60 -28.78 -13.15
N ASN A 5 -5.50 -28.54 -11.83
CA ASN A 5 -6.60 -28.72 -10.90
C ASN A 5 -7.02 -27.36 -10.32
N SER A 6 -8.25 -26.94 -10.59
CA SER A 6 -8.81 -25.66 -10.13
C SER A 6 -8.96 -25.57 -8.61
N ASP A 7 -9.05 -26.70 -7.92
CA ASP A 7 -9.18 -26.79 -6.46
C ASP A 7 -7.84 -26.58 -5.76
N SER A 8 -6.73 -26.73 -6.49
CA SER A 8 -5.36 -26.50 -6.00
C SER A 8 -4.61 -25.51 -6.90
N LYS A 9 -5.12 -24.28 -6.95
CA LYS A 9 -4.51 -23.18 -7.72
C LYS A 9 -3.02 -23.03 -7.39
N GLY A 10 -2.21 -22.89 -8.43
CA GLY A 10 -0.74 -22.79 -8.29
C GLY A 10 -0.04 -24.14 -8.14
N CYS A 11 -0.75 -25.26 -8.16
CA CYS A 11 -0.18 -26.60 -8.16
C CYS A 11 -0.30 -27.23 -9.55
N ILE A 12 0.80 -27.78 -10.09
CA ILE A 12 0.82 -28.50 -11.36
C ILE A 12 1.28 -29.91 -11.10
N LYS A 13 0.49 -30.89 -11.54
CA LYS A 13 0.89 -32.30 -11.53
C LYS A 13 1.29 -32.72 -12.94
N ALA A 14 2.46 -33.32 -13.07
CA ALA A 14 3.02 -33.81 -14.31
C ALA A 14 3.27 -35.33 -14.25
N TYR A 15 2.96 -36.00 -15.35
CA TYR A 15 3.13 -37.42 -15.53
C TYR A 15 4.14 -37.68 -16.67
N PRO A 16 5.07 -38.64 -16.49
CA PRO A 16 6.05 -38.99 -17.50
C PRO A 16 5.40 -39.63 -18.73
N ASN A 17 4.35 -40.43 -18.54
CA ASN A 17 3.59 -41.09 -19.62
C ASN A 17 2.08 -40.79 -19.47
N ILE A 18 1.33 -40.95 -20.57
CA ILE A 18 -0.14 -40.88 -20.56
C ILE A 18 -0.65 -42.03 -19.68
N ASN A 19 -1.50 -41.72 -18.69
CA ASN A 19 -1.98 -42.64 -17.63
C ASN A 19 -0.89 -43.19 -16.68
N GLY A 20 0.24 -42.48 -16.54
CA GLY A 20 1.31 -42.89 -15.63
C GLY A 20 0.88 -42.89 -14.15
N ILE A 21 1.24 -43.94 -13.42
CA ILE A 21 1.00 -44.06 -11.96
C ILE A 21 1.94 -43.14 -11.18
N VAL A 22 3.17 -42.96 -11.67
CA VAL A 22 4.17 -42.09 -11.06
C VAL A 22 3.93 -40.66 -11.54
N SER A 23 3.84 -39.70 -10.61
CA SER A 23 3.64 -38.29 -10.92
C SER A 23 4.56 -37.41 -10.11
N HIS A 24 4.91 -36.26 -10.68
CA HIS A 24 5.64 -35.20 -10.00
C HIS A 24 4.72 -34.00 -9.82
N THR A 25 4.77 -33.37 -8.65
CA THR A 25 3.95 -32.21 -8.34
C THR A 25 4.84 -31.01 -8.10
N PHE A 26 4.55 -29.92 -8.80
CA PHE A 26 5.28 -28.66 -8.73
C PHE A 26 4.37 -27.57 -8.19
N LEU A 27 4.85 -26.82 -7.21
CA LEU A 27 4.18 -25.62 -6.73
C LEU A 27 4.74 -24.42 -7.49
N MET A 28 3.91 -23.80 -8.32
CA MET A 28 4.25 -22.60 -9.09
C MET A 28 4.01 -21.31 -8.30
N SER A 29 3.27 -21.37 -7.19
CA SER A 29 3.12 -20.24 -6.29
C SER A 29 4.31 -20.13 -5.33
N LYS A 30 4.76 -18.90 -5.01
CA LYS A 30 5.81 -18.66 -4.00
C LYS A 30 5.38 -19.14 -2.61
N THR A 31 4.08 -19.11 -2.33
CA THR A 31 3.47 -19.55 -1.08
C THR A 31 2.15 -20.28 -1.38
N LYS A 32 1.76 -21.24 -0.54
CA LYS A 32 0.43 -21.90 -0.61
C LYS A 32 -0.67 -21.07 0.03
N GLU A 33 -0.29 -20.15 0.90
CA GLU A 33 -1.23 -19.32 1.65
C GLU A 33 -1.78 -18.19 0.78
N ALA A 34 -3.06 -17.89 0.98
CA ALA A 34 -3.67 -16.70 0.39
C ALA A 34 -2.98 -15.46 0.96
N VAL A 35 -2.68 -14.49 0.10
CA VAL A 35 -2.17 -13.19 0.54
C VAL A 35 -3.30 -12.48 1.29
N CYS A 36 -3.17 -12.39 2.61
CA CYS A 36 -4.09 -11.60 3.42
C CYS A 36 -3.75 -10.11 3.29
N PRO A 37 -4.74 -9.22 3.20
CA PRO A 37 -4.49 -7.79 3.31
C PRO A 37 -3.90 -7.48 4.71
N PRO A 38 -3.05 -6.45 4.83
CA PRO A 38 -2.54 -6.02 6.13
C PRO A 38 -3.69 -5.72 7.10
N ALA A 39 -3.64 -6.33 8.28
CA ALA A 39 -4.65 -6.11 9.32
C ALA A 39 -4.42 -4.81 10.12
N ASN A 40 -3.20 -4.27 10.05
CA ASN A 40 -2.83 -3.06 10.78
C ASN A 40 -3.32 -1.81 10.05
N LEU A 41 -3.88 -0.87 10.80
CA LEU A 41 -4.21 0.45 10.28
C LEU A 41 -2.93 1.20 9.88
N ALA A 42 -2.96 1.84 8.72
CA ALA A 42 -1.85 2.70 8.27
C ALA A 42 -1.64 3.89 9.23
N TYR A 43 -2.72 4.38 9.85
CA TYR A 43 -2.71 5.50 10.78
C TYR A 43 -3.48 5.12 12.07
N PRO A 44 -2.78 4.71 13.14
CA PRO A 44 -3.41 4.24 14.37
C PRO A 44 -4.37 5.24 15.01
N GLU A 45 -4.07 6.54 14.88
CA GLU A 45 -4.88 7.64 15.42
C GLU A 45 -5.86 8.24 14.38
N ASN A 46 -6.06 7.56 13.23
CA ASN A 46 -6.84 8.01 12.08
C ASN A 46 -6.42 9.38 11.49
N ARG A 47 -5.32 9.96 11.97
CA ARG A 47 -4.85 11.29 11.57
C ARG A 47 -3.34 11.31 11.47
N VAL A 48 -2.82 11.89 10.39
CA VAL A 48 -1.39 12.19 10.23
C VAL A 48 -1.15 13.62 10.70
N PRO A 49 -0.22 13.88 11.62
CA PRO A 49 0.08 15.24 12.05
C PRO A 49 0.54 16.13 10.90
N ILE A 50 0.00 17.35 10.82
CA ILE A 50 0.34 18.35 9.80
C ILE A 50 1.41 19.29 10.36
N LYS A 51 2.34 19.76 9.52
CA LYS A 51 3.33 20.77 9.95
C LYS A 51 2.61 22.06 10.38
N LYS A 52 2.96 22.62 11.55
CA LYS A 52 2.35 23.87 12.06
C LYS A 52 2.29 25.01 11.04
N PRO A 53 3.35 25.31 10.26
CA PRO A 53 3.30 26.38 9.25
C PRO A 53 2.19 26.17 8.21
N LYS A 54 1.94 24.93 7.81
CA LYS A 54 0.88 24.61 6.83
C LYS A 54 -0.52 24.91 7.40
N ILE A 55 -0.77 24.57 8.66
CA ILE A 55 -2.05 24.89 9.31
C ILE A 55 -2.25 26.42 9.42
N GLU A 56 -1.20 27.15 9.79
CA GLU A 56 -1.26 28.61 9.85
C GLU A 56 -1.53 29.23 8.47
N ASP A 57 -0.93 28.69 7.41
CA ASP A 57 -1.22 29.13 6.04
C ASP A 57 -2.67 28.84 5.61
N ILE A 58 -3.21 27.68 5.96
CA ILE A 58 -4.61 27.34 5.65
C ILE A 58 -5.57 28.29 6.39
N LYS A 59 -5.27 28.66 7.64
CA LYS A 59 -6.09 29.64 8.40
C LYS A 59 -6.18 30.99 7.72
N LYS A 60 -5.14 31.44 6.99
CA LYS A 60 -5.17 32.70 6.23
C LYS A 60 -6.20 32.68 5.11
N LEU A 61 -6.55 31.49 4.60
CA LEU A 61 -7.53 31.33 3.52
C LEU A 61 -8.98 31.36 4.01
N ARG A 62 -9.23 31.46 5.33
CA ARG A 62 -10.57 31.38 5.92
C ARG A 62 -11.59 32.32 5.29
N SER A 63 -11.19 33.53 4.90
CA SER A 63 -12.07 34.52 4.26
C SER A 63 -12.54 34.14 2.87
N TYR A 64 -11.86 33.20 2.21
CA TYR A 64 -12.16 32.74 0.85
C TYR A 64 -12.99 31.44 0.85
N ILE A 65 -13.26 30.85 2.01
CA ILE A 65 -13.96 29.57 2.13
C ILE A 65 -15.46 29.84 2.16
N PRO A 66 -16.24 29.27 1.21
CA PRO A 66 -17.69 29.35 1.26
C PRO A 66 -18.24 28.79 2.58
N GLN A 67 -19.28 29.42 3.10
CA GLN A 67 -19.87 29.05 4.40
C GLN A 67 -20.28 27.57 4.48
N GLU A 68 -20.73 27.00 3.36
CA GLU A 68 -21.11 25.59 3.21
C GLU A 68 -19.99 24.61 3.58
N HIS A 69 -18.72 25.01 3.41
CA HIS A 69 -17.56 24.18 3.71
C HIS A 69 -16.91 24.52 5.05
N SER A 70 -17.46 25.48 5.81
CA SER A 70 -16.86 25.93 7.07
C SER A 70 -16.61 24.78 8.05
N LEU A 71 -17.61 23.92 8.28
CA LEU A 71 -17.51 22.78 9.20
C LEU A 71 -16.35 21.82 8.87
N PHE A 72 -16.09 21.60 7.58
CA PHE A 72 -14.98 20.74 7.14
C PHE A 72 -13.62 21.35 7.50
N TYR A 73 -13.44 22.66 7.27
CA TYR A 73 -12.18 23.32 7.58
C TYR A 73 -11.97 23.56 9.07
N GLU A 74 -13.04 23.71 9.86
CA GLU A 74 -12.94 23.74 11.32
C GLU A 74 -12.34 22.43 11.87
N GLU A 75 -12.61 21.27 11.26
CA GLU A 75 -11.93 20.02 11.63
C GLU A 75 -10.43 20.08 11.29
N ILE A 76 -10.07 20.62 10.12
CA ILE A 76 -8.68 20.76 9.68
C ILE A 76 -7.89 21.72 10.58
N TYR A 77 -8.49 22.82 11.05
CA TYR A 77 -7.82 23.75 11.97
C TYR A 77 -7.46 23.11 13.31
N ASN A 78 -8.23 22.09 13.72
CA ASN A 78 -8.04 21.34 14.96
C ASN A 78 -7.26 20.02 14.74
N TRP A 79 -6.69 19.81 13.55
CA TRP A 79 -5.91 18.62 13.23
C TRP A 79 -4.60 18.57 14.04
N PRO A 80 -4.12 17.39 14.48
CA PRO A 80 -2.85 17.27 15.18
C PRO A 80 -1.70 17.91 14.38
N THR A 81 -0.78 18.58 15.07
CA THR A 81 0.37 19.24 14.42
C THR A 81 1.71 18.80 15.00
N ILE A 82 2.74 18.87 14.16
CA ILE A 82 4.14 18.66 14.55
C ILE A 82 4.97 19.93 14.34
N ASP A 83 5.81 20.23 15.33
CA ASP A 83 6.90 21.19 15.21
C ASP A 83 8.02 20.54 14.41
N CYS A 84 8.20 20.93 13.15
CA CYS A 84 9.27 20.40 12.32
C CYS A 84 9.91 21.54 11.51
N GLU A 85 10.94 22.15 12.08
CA GLU A 85 12.05 22.69 11.30
C GLU A 85 12.91 21.51 10.82
N HIS A 86 12.41 20.76 9.85
CA HIS A 86 13.24 19.80 9.14
C HIS A 86 12.84 19.82 7.67
N ASN A 87 13.77 20.31 6.86
CA ASN A 87 13.80 20.11 5.42
C ASN A 87 13.93 18.60 5.17
N VAL A 88 12.80 17.90 5.23
CA VAL A 88 12.71 16.64 4.49
C VAL A 88 12.73 17.08 3.04
N VAL A 89 13.90 17.00 2.43
CA VAL A 89 14.02 17.01 0.98
C VAL A 89 13.10 15.90 0.51
N ASP A 90 12.04 16.25 -0.22
CA ASP A 90 11.22 15.28 -0.94
C ASP A 90 12.18 14.50 -1.84
N SER A 91 12.59 13.32 -1.39
CA SER A 91 13.41 12.41 -2.18
C SER A 91 12.47 11.57 -3.02
N ASP A 92 12.04 12.15 -4.15
CA ASP A 92 11.70 11.35 -5.33
C ASP A 92 13.00 10.65 -5.76
N PHE A 93 13.28 9.51 -5.13
CA PHE A 93 14.36 8.63 -5.53
C PHE A 93 13.85 7.79 -6.70
N GLU A 94 14.07 8.27 -7.92
CA GLU A 94 13.96 7.41 -9.09
C GLU A 94 15.00 6.29 -8.97
N LEU A 95 14.51 5.05 -8.88
CA LEU A 95 15.36 3.86 -8.89
C LEU A 95 15.90 3.66 -10.31
N GLU A 96 17.11 4.17 -10.58
CA GLU A 96 17.90 3.69 -11.71
C GLU A 96 18.22 2.20 -11.49
N GLN A 97 17.68 1.36 -12.37
CA GLN A 97 18.07 -0.04 -12.47
C GLN A 97 19.50 -0.10 -13.00
N THR A 98 20.46 -0.43 -12.14
CA THR A 98 21.77 -0.90 -12.60
C THR A 98 21.64 -2.38 -12.96
N GLU A 99 21.57 -2.68 -14.25
CA GLU A 99 21.93 -3.99 -14.78
C GLU A 99 23.40 -4.29 -14.42
N LEU A 100 23.65 -5.46 -13.83
CA LEU A 100 24.98 -6.02 -13.64
C LEU A 100 25.05 -7.30 -14.47
N ASP A 101 25.97 -7.25 -15.44
CA ASP A 101 26.41 -8.19 -16.48
C ASP A 101 26.04 -9.68 -16.36
#